data_AF-A0A7X8LM26-F1
#
_entry.id   AF-A0A7X8LM26-F1
#
_cell.length_a   1.000
_cell.length_b   1.000
_cell.length_c   1.000
_cell.angle_alpha   90.00
_cell.angle_beta   90.00
_cell.angle_gamma   90.00
#
_symmetry.space_group_name_H-M   'P 1'
#
loop_
_entity.id
_entity.type
_entity.pdbx_description
1 polymer ?
#
loop_
_entity_poly.entity_id
_entity_poly.type
_entity_poly.pdbx_seq_one_letter_code
_entity_poly.pdbx_strand_id
1 'polypeptide(L)'
;MFDVLKGLGIISVIFSHVYRGGKDPLAIFIRELAMWCVPMFFMVQGYFMYSPSYKNWFKSSWKKIKKSYIPYLIWALFYGGFYYYTIGKTFTWLDLILGKTALHLYFMFYYIVFAIFVPLLYFLPQLWRRYILIFMILSNLYVNFMLEISKTYHIHWISWPWPMPPKWWGFLAIGMLLAEYPKIREYITEHARAFAYGALALAAIGLIEPYLNNTVGYLFNKVALFPMAIGVTLFLAIYYSKPNRWGEKFLVYVGQRTFGIYLMHFLFVDYLRLTLIPGDRTLVALIILFLCLGILALQDKSKQLLQGLRSG
;
A
#
# COMPACT_ATOMS: atom_id res chain seq x y z
N MET A 1 9.82 13.74 -3.20
CA MET A 1 9.71 12.74 -2.11
C MET A 1 8.45 11.86 -2.17
N PHE A 2 7.23 12.33 -1.91
CA PHE A 2 6.06 11.42 -1.78
C PHE A 2 5.76 10.59 -3.04
N ASP A 3 5.87 11.17 -4.24
CA ASP A 3 5.67 10.39 -5.46
C ASP A 3 6.81 9.36 -5.67
N VAL A 4 8.03 9.65 -5.22
CA VAL A 4 9.12 8.65 -5.18
C VAL A 4 8.76 7.48 -4.26
N LEU A 5 8.24 7.75 -3.06
CA LEU A 5 7.78 6.70 -2.14
C LEU A 5 6.67 5.85 -2.77
N LYS A 6 5.70 6.48 -3.45
CA LYS A 6 4.66 5.75 -4.18
C LYS A 6 5.25 4.89 -5.31
N GLY A 7 6.23 5.42 -6.05
CA GLY A 7 6.94 4.71 -7.11
C GLY A 7 7.66 3.46 -6.58
N LEU A 8 8.43 3.59 -5.51
CA LEU A 8 9.08 2.46 -4.85
C LEU A 8 8.06 1.49 -4.24
N GLY A 9 6.98 2.01 -3.67
CA GLY A 9 5.89 1.23 -3.11
C GLY A 9 5.20 0.37 -4.16
N ILE A 10 4.86 0.93 -5.32
CA ILE A 10 4.16 0.17 -6.36
C ILE A 10 5.07 -0.86 -7.04
N ILE A 11 6.35 -0.55 -7.20
CA ILE A 11 7.34 -1.56 -7.61
C ILE A 11 7.37 -2.69 -6.59
N SER A 12 7.43 -2.36 -5.29
CA SER A 12 7.42 -3.36 -4.21
C SER A 12 6.11 -4.18 -4.21
N VAL A 13 4.95 -3.59 -4.52
CA VAL A 13 3.70 -4.35 -4.71
C VAL A 13 3.85 -5.42 -5.79
N ILE A 14 4.37 -5.06 -6.97
CA ILE A 14 4.60 -6.01 -8.07
C ILE A 14 5.54 -7.14 -7.60
N PHE A 15 6.67 -6.79 -6.98
CA PHE A 15 7.61 -7.78 -6.45
C PHE A 15 6.94 -8.70 -5.42
N SER A 16 6.14 -8.16 -4.48
CA SER A 16 5.46 -8.96 -3.47
C SER A 16 4.53 -10.04 -4.07
N HIS A 17 3.90 -9.75 -5.21
CA HIS A 17 3.01 -10.68 -5.91
C HIS A 17 3.77 -11.69 -6.78
N VAL A 18 4.77 -11.24 -7.53
CA VAL A 18 5.59 -12.12 -8.37
C VAL A 18 6.41 -13.11 -7.52
N TYR A 19 6.88 -12.68 -6.35
CA TYR A 19 7.62 -13.54 -5.41
C TYR A 19 6.74 -14.37 -4.45
N ARG A 20 5.41 -14.24 -4.54
CA ARG A 20 4.48 -14.94 -3.64
C ARG A 20 4.53 -16.47 -3.82
N GLY A 21 4.84 -17.24 -2.78
CA GLY A 21 4.85 -18.71 -2.89
C GLY A 21 6.12 -19.29 -3.51
N GLY A 22 7.15 -18.46 -3.76
CA GLY A 22 8.52 -18.96 -3.82
C GLY A 22 8.90 -19.57 -2.46
N LYS A 23 9.53 -20.75 -2.51
CA LYS A 23 10.00 -21.48 -1.32
C LYS A 23 11.49 -21.28 -1.07
N ASP A 24 12.22 -20.76 -2.05
CA ASP A 24 13.65 -20.47 -1.91
C ASP A 24 13.88 -19.26 -0.98
N PRO A 25 15.00 -19.22 -0.24
CA PRO A 25 15.27 -18.16 0.74
C PRO A 25 15.28 -16.76 0.13
N LEU A 26 15.81 -16.60 -1.08
CA LEU A 26 15.86 -15.32 -1.79
C LEU A 26 14.45 -14.80 -2.09
N ALA A 27 13.56 -15.67 -2.57
CA ALA A 27 12.19 -15.29 -2.86
C ALA A 27 11.41 -14.91 -1.60
N ILE A 28 11.64 -15.61 -0.49
CA ILE A 28 11.07 -15.25 0.81
C ILE A 28 11.59 -13.88 1.23
N PHE A 29 12.89 -13.65 1.18
CA PHE A 29 13.53 -12.39 1.53
C PHE A 29 13.00 -11.19 0.75
N ILE A 30 13.01 -11.28 -0.58
CA ILE A 30 12.51 -10.21 -1.45
C ILE A 30 11.03 -9.94 -1.16
N ARG A 31 10.23 -10.98 -0.96
CA ARG A 31 8.81 -10.83 -0.65
C ARG A 31 8.58 -10.15 0.69
N GLU A 32 9.24 -10.59 1.76
CA GLU A 32 9.09 -10.01 3.10
C GLU A 32 9.53 -8.54 3.08
N LEU A 33 10.69 -8.25 2.48
CA LEU A 33 11.17 -6.88 2.32
C LEU A 33 10.16 -6.02 1.55
N ALA A 34 9.55 -6.54 0.48
CA ALA A 34 8.58 -5.82 -0.35
C ALA A 34 7.25 -5.50 0.35
N MET A 35 6.91 -6.16 1.47
CA MET A 35 5.64 -5.96 2.18
C MET A 35 5.52 -4.62 2.92
N TRP A 36 6.62 -3.84 3.03
CA TRP A 36 6.57 -2.47 3.57
C TRP A 36 5.63 -1.52 2.80
N CYS A 37 5.35 -1.82 1.53
CA CYS A 37 4.67 -0.93 0.61
C CYS A 37 3.22 -0.61 1.01
N VAL A 38 2.45 -1.59 1.49
CA VAL A 38 1.04 -1.40 1.86
C VAL A 38 0.92 -0.48 3.08
N PRO A 39 1.62 -0.74 4.21
CA PRO A 39 1.68 0.23 5.30
C PRO A 39 2.15 1.62 4.89
N MET A 40 3.15 1.72 4.00
CA MET A 40 3.62 3.00 3.49
C MET A 40 2.51 3.79 2.80
N PHE A 41 1.72 3.15 1.93
CA PHE A 41 0.61 3.83 1.28
C PHE A 41 -0.41 4.36 2.28
N PHE A 42 -0.68 3.63 3.37
CA PHE A 42 -1.54 4.11 4.46
C PHE A 42 -0.91 5.26 5.26
N MET A 43 0.39 5.22 5.56
CA MET A 43 1.10 6.34 6.20
C MET A 43 1.05 7.61 5.33
N VAL A 44 1.34 7.48 4.02
CA VAL A 44 1.26 8.60 3.07
C VAL A 44 -0.18 9.11 2.96
N GLN A 45 -1.16 8.21 2.91
CA GLN A 45 -2.57 8.58 2.89
C GLN A 45 -2.95 9.38 4.14
N GLY A 46 -2.59 8.90 5.33
CA GLY A 46 -2.85 9.59 6.60
C GLY A 46 -2.23 10.98 6.66
N TYR A 47 -0.99 11.13 6.16
CA TYR A 47 -0.31 12.42 6.11
C TYR A 47 -1.11 13.47 5.32
N PHE A 48 -1.68 13.10 4.18
CA PHE A 48 -2.47 14.01 3.35
C PHE A 48 -3.93 14.18 3.81
N MET A 49 -4.37 13.53 4.90
CA MET A 49 -5.69 13.76 5.47
C MET A 49 -5.77 15.05 6.28
N TYR A 50 -4.64 15.53 6.80
CA TYR A 50 -4.55 16.86 7.42
C TYR A 50 -4.66 17.95 6.35
N SER A 51 -5.89 18.36 6.04
CA SER A 51 -6.17 19.38 5.03
C SER A 51 -7.46 20.11 5.38
N PRO A 52 -7.57 21.44 5.18
CA PRO A 52 -8.82 22.19 5.37
C PRO A 52 -10.02 21.62 4.60
N SER A 53 -9.78 20.74 3.63
CA SER A 53 -10.80 20.01 2.88
C SER A 53 -11.76 19.18 3.74
N TYR A 54 -11.44 18.85 5.00
CA TYR A 54 -12.40 18.20 5.91
C TYR A 54 -13.63 19.08 6.18
N LYS A 55 -13.52 20.42 6.11
CA LYS A 55 -14.65 21.35 6.27
C LYS A 55 -15.74 21.15 5.21
N ASN A 56 -15.34 20.70 4.01
CA ASN A 56 -16.23 20.35 2.91
C ASN A 56 -16.18 18.83 2.65
N TRP A 57 -16.27 18.05 3.73
CA TRP A 57 -16.10 16.60 3.72
C TRP A 57 -16.89 15.91 2.62
N PHE A 58 -18.18 16.23 2.47
CA PHE A 58 -19.04 15.59 1.47
C PHE A 58 -18.51 15.77 0.03
N LYS A 59 -18.17 17.01 -0.36
CA LYS A 59 -17.62 17.33 -1.68
C LYS A 59 -16.27 16.65 -1.90
N SER A 60 -15.42 16.62 -0.86
CA SER A 60 -14.10 15.98 -0.90
C SER A 60 -14.22 14.45 -1.07
N SER A 61 -15.07 13.81 -0.27
CA SER A 61 -15.37 12.37 -0.32
C SER A 61 -15.96 11.98 -1.67
N TRP A 62 -16.90 12.76 -2.19
CA TRP A 62 -17.47 12.51 -3.51
C TRP A 62 -16.44 12.57 -4.64
N LYS A 63 -15.51 13.54 -4.57
CA LYS A 63 -14.39 13.63 -5.52
C LYS A 63 -13.49 12.38 -5.45
N LYS A 64 -13.22 11.86 -4.24
CA LYS A 64 -12.44 10.63 -4.03
C LYS A 64 -13.18 9.40 -4.57
N ILE A 65 -14.50 9.29 -4.35
CA ILE A 65 -15.33 8.22 -4.91
C ILE A 65 -15.25 8.22 -6.43
N LYS A 66 -15.48 9.38 -7.07
CA LYS A 66 -15.40 9.49 -8.54
C LYS A 66 -14.01 9.16 -9.09
N LYS A 67 -12.96 9.63 -8.42
CA LYS A 67 -11.58 9.47 -8.91
C LYS A 67 -11.00 8.07 -8.66
N SER A 68 -11.41 7.39 -7.59
CA SER A 68 -10.78 6.15 -7.14
C SER A 68 -11.74 4.98 -7.00
N TYR A 69 -12.94 5.17 -6.46
CA TYR A 69 -13.90 4.08 -6.25
C TYR A 69 -14.57 3.63 -7.53
N ILE A 70 -15.01 4.56 -8.39
CA ILE A 70 -15.63 4.20 -9.67
C ILE A 70 -14.66 3.40 -10.56
N PRO A 71 -13.40 3.84 -10.79
CA PRO A 71 -12.44 3.02 -11.53
C PRO A 71 -12.19 1.68 -10.86
N TYR A 72 -12.08 1.64 -9.53
CA TYR A 72 -11.95 0.40 -8.78
C TYR A 72 -13.12 -0.57 -9.03
N LEU A 73 -14.37 -0.12 -9.03
CA LEU A 73 -15.54 -0.97 -9.26
C LEU A 73 -15.54 -1.55 -10.68
N ILE A 74 -15.16 -0.74 -11.67
CA ILE A 74 -15.01 -1.20 -13.07
C ILE A 74 -13.97 -2.32 -13.12
N TRP A 75 -12.83 -2.13 -12.47
CA TRP A 75 -11.79 -3.14 -12.40
C TRP A 75 -12.21 -4.38 -11.61
N ALA A 76 -12.92 -4.22 -10.48
CA ALA A 76 -13.42 -5.33 -9.70
C ALA A 76 -14.38 -6.21 -10.50
N LEU A 77 -15.24 -5.58 -11.31
CA LEU A 77 -16.14 -6.29 -12.24
C LEU A 77 -15.36 -7.00 -13.33
N PHE A 78 -14.37 -6.32 -13.94
CA PHE A 78 -13.50 -6.92 -14.95
C PHE A 78 -12.77 -8.16 -14.41
N TYR A 79 -12.15 -8.07 -13.23
CA TYR A 79 -11.49 -9.21 -12.59
C TYR A 79 -12.48 -10.32 -12.23
N GLY A 80 -13.67 -9.98 -11.75
CA GLY A 80 -14.73 -10.96 -11.49
C GLY A 80 -15.08 -11.75 -12.75
N GLY A 81 -15.37 -11.06 -13.85
CA GLY A 81 -15.64 -11.69 -15.14
C GLY A 81 -14.46 -12.51 -15.68
N PHE A 82 -13.24 -11.98 -15.56
CA PHE A 82 -12.02 -12.68 -15.99
C PHE A 82 -11.84 -14.01 -15.24
N TYR A 83 -11.94 -14.03 -13.90
CA TYR A 83 -11.80 -15.26 -13.12
C TYR A 83 -12.98 -16.20 -13.25
N TYR A 84 -14.18 -15.68 -13.50
CA TYR A 84 -15.34 -16.50 -13.84
C TYR A 84 -15.09 -17.27 -15.15
N TYR A 85 -14.61 -16.59 -16.20
CA TYR A 85 -14.36 -17.22 -17.50
C TYR A 85 -13.15 -18.17 -17.51
N THR A 86 -12.07 -17.81 -16.80
CA THR A 86 -10.81 -18.57 -16.87
C THR A 86 -10.77 -19.78 -15.93
N ILE A 87 -11.36 -19.66 -14.72
CA ILE A 87 -11.27 -20.70 -13.68
C ILE A 87 -12.62 -21.02 -13.02
N GLY A 88 -13.73 -20.53 -13.57
CA GLY A 88 -15.09 -20.82 -13.05
C GLY A 88 -15.41 -20.17 -11.70
N LYS A 89 -14.62 -19.19 -11.23
CA LYS A 89 -14.82 -18.58 -9.91
C LYS A 89 -16.02 -17.63 -9.94
N THR A 90 -17.07 -17.96 -9.19
CA THR A 90 -18.24 -17.08 -9.01
C THR A 90 -17.94 -15.91 -8.07
N PHE A 91 -18.71 -14.83 -8.19
CA PHE A 91 -18.61 -13.66 -7.32
C PHE A 91 -19.98 -13.00 -7.15
N THR A 92 -20.16 -12.30 -6.04
CA THR A 92 -21.39 -11.57 -5.69
C THR A 92 -21.20 -10.06 -5.81
N TRP A 93 -22.29 -9.30 -5.72
CA TRP A 93 -22.25 -7.84 -5.58
C TRP A 93 -21.42 -7.38 -4.38
N LEU A 94 -21.48 -8.13 -3.28
CA LEU A 94 -20.72 -7.82 -2.09
C LEU A 94 -19.22 -8.06 -2.30
N ASP A 95 -18.83 -9.04 -3.10
CA ASP A 95 -17.43 -9.29 -3.45
C ASP A 95 -16.83 -8.16 -4.29
N LEU A 96 -17.63 -7.52 -5.14
CA LEU A 96 -17.22 -6.32 -5.89
C LEU A 96 -16.98 -5.14 -4.95
N ILE A 97 -17.88 -4.91 -3.99
CA ILE A 97 -17.77 -3.80 -3.04
C ILE A 97 -16.57 -4.02 -2.11
N LEU A 98 -16.40 -5.23 -1.57
CA LEU A 98 -15.37 -5.56 -0.58
C LEU A 98 -14.00 -5.90 -1.20
N GLY A 99 -13.87 -5.94 -2.52
CA GLY A 99 -12.61 -6.14 -3.22
C GLY A 99 -12.13 -7.59 -3.15
N LYS A 100 -13.06 -8.54 -3.15
CA LYS A 100 -12.79 -9.99 -3.06
C LYS A 100 -12.65 -10.66 -4.44
N THR A 101 -12.95 -9.94 -5.52
CA THR A 101 -12.87 -10.49 -6.89
C THR A 101 -11.43 -10.80 -7.32
N ALA A 102 -10.45 -10.01 -6.89
CA ALA A 102 -9.03 -10.30 -7.06
C ALA A 102 -8.25 -10.05 -5.77
N LEU A 103 -7.14 -10.79 -5.60
CA LEU A 103 -6.37 -10.81 -4.35
C LEU A 103 -5.92 -9.41 -3.90
N HIS A 104 -5.43 -8.56 -4.81
CA HIS A 104 -4.89 -7.27 -4.43
C HIS A 104 -6.00 -6.28 -4.08
N LEU A 105 -7.19 -6.38 -4.68
CA LEU A 105 -8.26 -5.37 -4.64
C LEU A 105 -8.78 -5.03 -3.23
N TYR A 106 -8.62 -5.91 -2.23
CA TYR A 106 -8.95 -5.60 -0.84
C TYR A 106 -8.32 -4.29 -0.36
N PHE A 107 -7.10 -3.96 -0.84
CA PHE A 107 -6.41 -2.76 -0.39
C PHE A 107 -7.16 -1.49 -0.82
N MET A 108 -7.78 -1.49 -2.01
CA MET A 108 -8.58 -0.36 -2.47
C MET A 108 -9.83 -0.14 -1.64
N PHE A 109 -10.47 -1.21 -1.19
CA PHE A 109 -11.59 -1.12 -0.25
C PHE A 109 -11.15 -0.36 1.01
N TYR A 110 -10.08 -0.80 1.68
CA TYR A 110 -9.57 -0.10 2.88
C TYR A 110 -9.14 1.33 2.57
N TYR A 111 -8.40 1.53 1.47
CA TYR A 111 -7.94 2.85 1.06
C TYR A 111 -9.11 3.83 0.94
N ILE A 112 -10.22 3.41 0.33
CA ILE A 112 -11.38 4.29 0.10
C ILE A 112 -12.20 4.48 1.38
N VAL A 113 -12.44 3.41 2.14
CA VAL A 113 -13.08 3.48 3.47
C VAL A 113 -12.33 4.49 4.34
N PHE A 114 -11.02 4.36 4.46
CA PHE A 114 -10.25 5.31 5.25
C PHE A 114 -10.27 6.71 4.66
N ALA A 115 -10.16 6.87 3.34
CA ALA A 115 -10.19 8.17 2.69
C ALA A 115 -11.49 8.94 2.92
N ILE A 116 -12.59 8.23 3.14
CA ILE A 116 -13.93 8.76 3.42
C ILE A 116 -14.10 8.98 4.92
N PHE A 117 -13.90 7.97 5.76
CA PHE A 117 -14.31 8.04 7.17
C PHE A 117 -13.28 8.68 8.10
N VAL A 118 -11.98 8.48 7.86
CA VAL A 118 -10.93 8.98 8.78
C VAL A 118 -10.86 10.51 8.86
N PRO A 119 -11.10 11.28 7.77
CA PRO A 119 -11.18 12.74 7.88
C PRO A 119 -12.26 13.24 8.85
N LEU A 120 -13.27 12.43 9.19
CA LEU A 120 -14.29 12.81 10.18
C LEU A 120 -13.69 13.01 11.58
N LEU A 121 -12.53 12.40 11.88
CA LEU A 121 -11.82 12.62 13.14
C LEU A 121 -11.42 14.09 13.34
N TYR A 122 -11.30 14.89 12.28
CA TYR A 122 -11.01 16.32 12.38
C TYR A 122 -12.19 17.17 12.86
N PHE A 123 -13.40 16.61 12.95
CA PHE A 123 -14.52 17.24 13.66
C PHE A 123 -14.40 17.13 15.18
N LEU A 124 -13.55 16.24 15.68
CA LEU A 124 -13.32 16.08 17.12
C LEU A 124 -12.32 17.11 17.66
N PRO A 125 -12.45 17.52 18.93
CA PRO A 125 -11.40 18.27 19.61
C PRO A 125 -10.04 17.56 19.52
N GLN A 126 -8.97 18.33 19.41
CA GLN A 126 -7.61 17.81 19.18
C GLN A 126 -7.19 16.76 20.23
N LEU A 127 -7.59 16.95 21.49
CA LEU A 127 -7.30 16.00 22.57
C LEU A 127 -7.91 14.61 22.30
N TRP A 128 -9.21 14.56 21.98
CA TRP A 128 -9.91 13.30 21.66
C TRP A 128 -9.37 12.66 20.39
N ARG A 129 -9.10 13.46 19.36
CA ARG A 129 -8.48 12.97 18.13
C ARG A 129 -7.15 12.30 18.42
N ARG A 130 -6.28 12.93 19.24
CA ARG A 130 -4.99 12.33 19.64
C ARG A 130 -5.16 10.97 20.32
N TYR A 131 -6.09 10.85 21.27
CA TYR A 131 -6.35 9.56 21.93
C TYR A 131 -6.85 8.50 20.96
N ILE A 132 -7.72 8.87 20.01
CA ILE A 132 -8.20 7.95 18.97
C ILE A 132 -7.05 7.51 18.06
N LEU A 133 -6.16 8.43 17.66
CA LEU A 133 -5.00 8.07 16.83
C LEU A 133 -4.05 7.12 17.57
N ILE A 134 -3.81 7.33 18.87
CA ILE A 134 -3.02 6.41 19.71
C ILE A 134 -3.73 5.05 19.80
N PHE A 135 -5.04 5.03 20.05
CA PHE A 135 -5.83 3.81 20.05
C PHE A 135 -5.74 3.05 18.73
N MET A 136 -5.81 3.75 17.58
CA MET A 136 -5.65 3.14 16.25
C MET A 136 -4.28 2.45 16.10
N ILE A 137 -3.20 3.06 16.62
CA ILE A 137 -1.87 2.45 16.59
C ILE A 137 -1.82 1.20 17.49
N LEU A 138 -2.26 1.31 18.73
CA LEU A 138 -2.20 0.21 19.71
C LEU A 138 -3.08 -0.97 19.31
N SER A 139 -4.32 -0.71 18.88
CA SER A 139 -5.22 -1.75 18.37
C SER A 139 -4.70 -2.41 17.10
N ASN A 140 -3.97 -1.68 16.26
CA ASN A 140 -3.35 -2.27 15.08
C ASN A 140 -2.20 -3.22 15.43
N LEU A 141 -1.37 -2.85 16.41
CA LEU A 141 -0.35 -3.74 16.98
C LEU A 141 -0.99 -4.99 17.58
N TYR A 142 -2.00 -4.79 18.43
CA TYR A 142 -2.75 -5.88 19.07
C TYR A 142 -3.33 -6.86 18.04
N VAL A 143 -4.00 -6.35 17.00
CA VAL A 143 -4.61 -7.21 15.97
C VAL A 143 -3.57 -8.01 15.19
N ASN A 144 -2.43 -7.41 14.82
CA ASN A 144 -1.37 -8.16 14.13
C ASN A 144 -0.72 -9.19 15.05
N PHE A 145 -0.55 -8.88 16.34
CA PHE A 145 -0.07 -9.84 17.33
C PHE A 145 -1.03 -11.02 17.49
N MET A 146 -2.34 -10.77 17.56
CA MET A 146 -3.34 -11.83 17.62
C MET A 146 -3.39 -12.67 16.34
N LEU A 147 -3.23 -12.06 15.17
CA LEU A 147 -3.13 -12.78 13.90
C LEU A 147 -1.89 -13.69 13.84
N GLU A 148 -0.78 -13.21 14.39
CA GLU A 148 0.47 -13.94 14.47
C GLU A 148 0.36 -15.15 15.41
N ILE A 149 -0.21 -14.95 16.60
CA ILE A 149 -0.50 -16.04 17.53
C ILE A 149 -1.43 -17.07 16.90
N SER A 150 -2.52 -16.61 16.27
CA SER A 150 -3.50 -17.47 15.61
C SER A 150 -2.87 -18.32 14.51
N LYS A 151 -1.94 -17.75 13.74
CA LYS A 151 -1.23 -18.49 12.69
C LYS A 151 -0.18 -19.46 13.23
N THR A 152 0.53 -19.09 14.29
CA THR A 152 1.69 -19.82 14.81
C THR A 152 1.29 -20.93 15.77
N TYR A 153 0.31 -20.66 16.64
CA TYR A 153 -0.12 -21.56 17.71
C TYR A 153 -1.52 -22.13 17.48
N HIS A 154 -2.18 -21.79 16.37
CA HIS A 154 -3.55 -22.23 16.05
C HIS A 154 -4.60 -21.82 17.11
N ILE A 155 -4.30 -20.77 17.90
CA ILE A 155 -5.21 -20.21 18.90
C ILE A 155 -6.08 -19.13 18.23
N HIS A 156 -7.33 -19.46 17.95
CA HIS A 156 -8.25 -18.56 17.27
C HIS A 156 -9.04 -17.69 18.26
N TRP A 157 -8.46 -16.57 18.67
CA TRP A 157 -9.11 -15.62 19.57
C TRP A 157 -10.04 -14.63 18.85
N ILE A 158 -9.71 -14.28 17.60
CA ILE A 158 -10.47 -13.35 16.78
C ILE A 158 -10.93 -14.08 15.51
N SER A 159 -12.22 -14.39 15.42
CA SER A 159 -12.86 -14.78 14.16
C SER A 159 -13.50 -13.56 13.52
N TRP A 160 -12.90 -13.02 12.46
CA TRP A 160 -13.43 -11.86 11.75
C TRP A 160 -13.63 -12.18 10.27
N PRO A 161 -14.86 -12.49 9.83
CA PRO A 161 -15.14 -12.91 8.45
C PRO A 161 -15.18 -11.75 7.45
N TRP A 162 -15.12 -10.51 7.94
CA TRP A 162 -15.23 -9.28 7.18
C TRP A 162 -13.85 -8.65 6.94
N PRO A 163 -13.74 -7.60 6.11
CA PRO A 163 -12.53 -6.78 6.13
C PRO A 163 -12.25 -6.29 7.56
N MET A 164 -10.98 -6.27 7.96
CA MET A 164 -10.52 -5.90 9.30
C MET A 164 -9.73 -4.59 9.25
N PRO A 165 -10.40 -3.42 9.20
CA PRO A 165 -9.74 -2.11 9.21
C PRO A 165 -8.71 -1.91 10.31
N PRO A 166 -8.90 -2.44 11.55
CA PRO A 166 -7.91 -2.31 12.60
C PRO A 166 -6.51 -2.82 12.26
N LYS A 167 -6.42 -3.75 11.29
CA LYS A 167 -5.15 -4.27 10.79
C LYS A 167 -4.27 -3.22 10.09
N TRP A 168 -4.84 -2.11 9.65
CA TRP A 168 -4.14 -1.14 8.79
C TRP A 168 -4.20 0.30 9.31
N TRP A 169 -5.20 0.63 10.11
CA TRP A 169 -5.47 2.01 10.49
C TRP A 169 -4.39 2.67 11.37
N GLY A 170 -3.52 1.89 12.01
CA GLY A 170 -2.43 2.41 12.84
C GLY A 170 -1.38 3.09 11.98
N PHE A 171 -1.11 2.55 10.79
CA PHE A 171 -0.25 3.18 9.80
C PHE A 171 -0.83 4.52 9.31
N LEU A 172 -2.16 4.63 9.12
CA LEU A 172 -2.78 5.93 8.83
C LEU A 172 -2.58 6.91 9.98
N ALA A 173 -2.79 6.46 11.21
CA ALA A 173 -2.66 7.30 12.39
C ALA A 173 -1.24 7.86 12.55
N ILE A 174 -0.21 7.07 12.26
CA ILE A 174 1.19 7.55 12.22
C ILE A 174 1.34 8.69 11.19
N GLY A 175 0.79 8.51 9.98
CA GLY A 175 0.80 9.54 8.96
C GLY A 175 0.10 10.83 9.39
N MET A 176 -1.09 10.71 9.99
CA MET A 176 -1.85 11.86 10.50
C MET A 176 -1.12 12.59 11.61
N LEU A 177 -0.56 11.87 12.58
CA LEU A 177 0.25 12.47 13.65
C LEU A 177 1.46 13.23 13.07
N LEU A 178 2.17 12.65 12.09
CA LEU A 178 3.28 13.36 11.47
C LEU A 178 2.85 14.67 10.77
N ALA A 179 1.64 14.71 10.20
CA ALA A 179 1.11 15.92 9.58
C ALA A 179 0.60 16.96 10.60
N GLU A 180 0.03 16.52 11.72
CA GLU A 180 -0.49 17.41 12.78
C GLU A 180 0.60 18.05 13.65
N TYR A 181 1.80 17.47 13.70
CA TYR A 181 2.90 17.96 14.53
C TYR A 181 4.15 18.32 13.70
N PRO A 182 4.15 19.48 13.01
CA PRO A 182 5.26 19.93 12.17
C PRO A 182 6.62 19.95 12.87
N LYS A 183 6.65 20.27 14.17
CA LYS A 183 7.87 20.26 15.00
C LYS A 183 8.59 18.90 15.00
N ILE A 184 7.84 17.79 14.91
CA ILE A 184 8.44 16.45 14.81
C ILE A 184 9.18 16.30 13.49
N ARG A 185 8.60 16.80 12.39
CA ARG A 185 9.23 16.77 11.07
C ARG A 185 10.48 17.65 11.03
N GLU A 186 10.42 18.84 11.62
CA GLU A 186 11.59 19.73 11.76
C GLU A 186 12.71 19.02 12.51
N TYR A 187 12.42 18.45 13.68
CA TYR A 187 13.38 17.68 14.48
C TYR A 187 13.99 16.48 13.73
N ILE A 188 13.18 15.72 12.99
CA ILE A 188 13.67 14.62 12.15
C ILE A 188 14.63 15.14 11.07
N THR A 189 14.34 16.31 10.51
CA THR A 189 15.14 16.91 9.44
C THR A 189 16.49 17.40 9.99
N GLU A 190 16.49 18.04 11.15
CA GLU A 190 17.71 18.49 11.85
C GLU A 190 18.61 17.31 12.24
N HIS A 191 18.02 16.20 12.66
CA HIS A 191 18.74 14.99 13.09
C HIS A 191 18.68 13.84 12.06
N ALA A 192 18.59 14.17 10.76
CA ALA A 192 18.30 13.21 9.70
C ALA A 192 19.23 11.99 9.67
N ARG A 193 20.52 12.13 10.00
CA ARG A 193 21.46 10.99 10.05
C ARG A 193 21.11 10.01 11.16
N ALA A 194 20.85 10.49 12.38
CA ALA A 194 20.48 9.65 13.51
C ALA A 194 19.16 8.92 13.23
N PHE A 195 18.16 9.64 12.71
CA PHE A 195 16.90 9.03 12.31
C PHE A 195 17.05 8.04 11.15
N ALA A 196 17.95 8.28 10.19
CA ALA A 196 18.22 7.31 9.13
C ALA A 196 18.81 6.01 9.67
N TYR A 197 19.80 6.08 10.58
CA TYR A 197 20.37 4.88 11.20
C TYR A 197 19.36 4.16 12.10
N GLY A 198 18.60 4.90 12.90
CA GLY A 198 17.51 4.32 13.70
C GLY A 198 16.44 3.65 12.83
N ALA A 199 16.08 4.27 11.71
CA ALA A 199 15.13 3.70 10.76
C ALA A 199 15.65 2.42 10.09
N LEU A 200 16.95 2.37 9.75
CA LEU A 200 17.59 1.15 9.24
C LEU A 200 17.63 0.04 10.30
N ALA A 201 17.98 0.36 11.54
CA ALA A 201 17.97 -0.61 12.64
C ALA A 201 16.55 -1.16 12.88
N LEU A 202 15.54 -0.29 12.87
CA LEU A 202 14.14 -0.68 13.00
C LEU A 202 13.69 -1.57 11.82
N ALA A 203 14.09 -1.21 10.60
CA ALA A 203 13.82 -2.02 9.41
C ALA A 203 14.46 -3.41 9.52
N ALA A 204 15.71 -3.48 9.97
CA ALA A 204 16.44 -4.72 10.16
C ALA A 204 15.79 -5.61 11.23
N ILE A 205 15.35 -5.04 12.36
CA ILE A 205 14.63 -5.78 13.40
C ILE A 205 13.37 -6.44 12.80
N GLY A 206 12.54 -5.67 12.11
CA GLY A 206 11.31 -6.21 11.51
C GLY A 206 11.54 -7.21 10.37
N LEU A 207 12.72 -7.14 9.72
CA LEU A 207 13.09 -8.09 8.66
C LEU A 207 13.71 -9.37 9.21
N ILE A 208 14.56 -9.29 10.24
CA ILE A 208 15.33 -10.40 10.78
C ILE A 208 14.53 -11.22 11.79
N GLU A 209 13.70 -10.60 12.62
CA GLU A 209 12.92 -11.27 13.67
C GLU A 209 12.11 -12.48 13.12
N PRO A 210 11.42 -12.37 11.97
CA PRO A 210 10.71 -13.50 11.35
C PRO A 210 11.59 -14.71 10.98
N TYR A 211 12.88 -14.50 10.72
CA TYR A 211 13.83 -15.57 10.41
C TYR A 211 14.31 -16.25 11.68
N LEU A 212 14.57 -15.48 12.74
CA LEU A 212 15.05 -16.01 14.01
C LEU A 212 14.01 -16.88 14.71
N ASN A 213 12.74 -16.54 14.57
CA ASN A 213 11.63 -17.27 15.19
C ASN A 213 11.00 -18.33 14.25
N ASN A 214 11.58 -18.57 13.07
CA ASN A 214 11.04 -19.48 12.03
C ASN A 214 9.58 -19.20 11.62
N THR A 215 9.08 -17.98 11.80
CA THR A 215 7.72 -17.65 11.40
C THR A 215 7.61 -17.18 9.94
N VAL A 216 8.73 -17.06 9.20
CA VAL A 216 8.78 -16.55 7.81
C VAL A 216 7.60 -17.04 6.95
N GLY A 217 7.01 -16.15 6.15
CA GLY A 217 5.75 -16.46 5.50
C GLY A 217 4.69 -15.42 5.76
N TYR A 218 4.51 -14.51 4.82
CA TYR A 218 3.41 -13.52 4.81
C TYR A 218 3.43 -12.59 6.02
N LEU A 219 4.42 -11.69 6.04
CA LEU A 219 4.62 -10.63 7.04
C LEU A 219 3.39 -9.78 7.33
N PHE A 220 2.44 -9.69 6.39
CA PHE A 220 1.22 -8.93 6.57
C PHE A 220 0.36 -9.36 7.76
N ASN A 221 0.59 -10.50 8.39
CA ASN A 221 -0.15 -10.96 9.58
C ASN A 221 0.73 -10.98 10.85
N LYS A 222 1.79 -10.15 10.90
CA LYS A 222 2.76 -10.18 12.00
C LYS A 222 3.06 -8.82 12.57
N VAL A 223 3.49 -8.79 13.83
CA VAL A 223 3.94 -7.57 14.50
C VAL A 223 5.19 -7.02 13.83
N ALA A 224 6.09 -7.89 13.35
CA ALA A 224 7.33 -7.51 12.67
C ALA A 224 7.12 -6.60 11.43
N LEU A 225 5.91 -6.59 10.84
CA LEU A 225 5.54 -5.66 9.78
C LEU A 225 5.67 -4.19 10.22
N PHE A 226 5.35 -3.86 11.47
CA PHE A 226 5.41 -2.50 11.99
C PHE A 226 6.82 -1.90 11.94
N PRO A 227 7.81 -2.47 12.67
CA PRO A 227 9.16 -1.94 12.67
C PRO A 227 9.75 -1.96 11.25
N MET A 228 9.51 -3.02 10.48
CA MET A 228 9.97 -3.09 9.09
C MET A 228 9.40 -1.92 8.25
N ALA A 229 8.08 -1.75 8.24
CA ALA A 229 7.46 -0.79 7.34
C ALA A 229 7.72 0.67 7.75
N ILE A 230 7.73 0.96 9.05
CA ILE A 230 8.08 2.29 9.58
C ILE A 230 9.55 2.59 9.26
N GLY A 231 10.45 1.65 9.52
CA GLY A 231 11.88 1.80 9.27
C GLY A 231 12.19 2.05 7.79
N VAL A 232 11.70 1.19 6.89
CA VAL A 232 11.92 1.35 5.45
C VAL A 232 11.32 2.66 4.94
N THR A 233 10.08 2.99 5.35
CA THR A 233 9.41 4.22 4.89
C THR A 233 10.17 5.47 5.35
N LEU A 234 10.55 5.53 6.62
CA LEU A 234 11.25 6.69 7.19
C LEU A 234 12.64 6.84 6.58
N PHE A 235 13.38 5.74 6.44
CA PHE A 235 14.70 5.76 5.79
C PHE A 235 14.61 6.28 4.35
N LEU A 236 13.69 5.75 3.55
CA LEU A 236 13.50 6.19 2.16
C LEU A 236 13.02 7.64 2.08
N ALA A 237 12.14 8.08 2.98
CA ALA A 237 11.69 9.46 3.06
C ALA A 237 12.86 10.41 3.35
N ILE A 238 13.74 10.07 4.30
CA ILE A 238 14.94 10.85 4.61
C ILE A 238 15.91 10.84 3.42
N TYR A 239 16.16 9.68 2.82
CA TYR A 239 17.09 9.56 1.69
C TYR A 239 16.66 10.42 0.49
N TYR A 240 15.37 10.33 0.10
CA TYR A 240 14.76 11.06 -1.01
C TYR A 240 14.17 12.44 -0.64
N SER A 241 14.50 12.96 0.54
CA SER A 241 14.20 14.36 0.90
C SER A 241 15.20 15.32 0.26
N LYS A 242 16.41 14.85 -0.06
CA LYS A 242 17.44 15.61 -0.77
C LYS A 242 17.22 15.56 -2.28
N PRO A 243 17.52 16.65 -3.02
CA PRO A 243 17.39 16.68 -4.47
C PRO A 243 18.43 15.81 -5.17
N ASN A 244 18.16 15.46 -6.43
CA ASN A 244 19.09 14.76 -7.34
C ASN A 244 19.52 13.38 -6.84
N ARG A 245 18.62 12.67 -6.16
CA ARG A 245 18.87 11.28 -5.78
C ARG A 245 18.73 10.36 -6.97
N TRP A 246 19.48 9.26 -6.92
CA TRP A 246 19.47 8.25 -7.96
C TRP A 246 18.05 7.76 -8.26
N GLY A 247 17.69 7.69 -9.53
CA GLY A 247 16.37 7.22 -9.98
C GLY A 247 15.20 8.15 -9.67
N GLU A 248 15.39 9.32 -9.04
CA GLU A 248 14.29 10.18 -8.56
C GLU A 248 13.29 10.50 -9.68
N LYS A 249 13.74 10.94 -10.86
CA LYS A 249 12.86 11.28 -11.99
C LYS A 249 12.02 10.09 -12.45
N PHE A 250 12.63 8.91 -12.56
CA PHE A 250 11.93 7.69 -12.94
C PHE A 250 10.93 7.28 -11.86
N LEU A 251 11.32 7.31 -10.58
CA LEU A 251 10.45 6.95 -9.47
C LEU A 251 9.26 7.91 -9.32
N VAL A 252 9.45 9.21 -9.58
CA VAL A 252 8.33 10.17 -9.67
C VAL A 252 7.41 9.81 -10.82
N TYR A 253 7.95 9.51 -12.01
CA TYR A 253 7.16 9.11 -13.18
C TYR A 253 6.29 7.87 -12.91
N VAL A 254 6.87 6.85 -12.27
CA VAL A 254 6.16 5.66 -11.80
C VAL A 254 5.14 6.02 -10.72
N GLY A 255 5.52 6.84 -9.75
CA GLY A 255 4.71 7.29 -8.62
C GLY A 255 3.42 7.99 -9.03
N GLN A 256 3.46 8.84 -10.05
CA GLN A 256 2.29 9.51 -10.61
C GLN A 256 1.29 8.54 -11.26
N ARG A 257 1.75 7.35 -11.65
CA ARG A 257 0.98 6.29 -12.33
C ARG A 257 0.59 5.13 -11.41
N THR A 258 0.95 5.20 -10.13
CA THR A 258 0.73 4.16 -9.12
C THR A 258 -0.66 3.54 -9.16
N PHE A 259 -1.72 4.35 -9.23
CA PHE A 259 -3.10 3.84 -9.22
C PHE A 259 -3.42 2.98 -10.45
N GLY A 260 -2.97 3.40 -11.65
CA GLY A 260 -3.17 2.63 -12.87
C GLY A 260 -2.37 1.32 -12.86
N ILE A 261 -1.11 1.40 -12.45
CA ILE A 261 -0.25 0.22 -12.30
C ILE A 261 -0.87 -0.76 -11.30
N TYR A 262 -1.34 -0.25 -10.17
CA TYR A 262 -1.98 -1.05 -9.12
C TYR A 262 -3.19 -1.84 -9.65
N LEU A 263 -4.06 -1.24 -10.47
CA LEU A 263 -5.23 -1.95 -10.99
C LEU A 263 -4.87 -2.99 -12.07
N MET A 264 -3.83 -2.74 -12.86
CA MET A 264 -3.51 -3.58 -14.02
C MET A 264 -2.50 -4.70 -13.75
N HIS A 265 -1.53 -4.48 -12.85
CA HIS A 265 -0.36 -5.35 -12.74
C HIS A 265 -0.70 -6.82 -12.54
N PHE A 266 -1.76 -7.11 -11.75
CA PHE A 266 -2.13 -8.47 -11.37
C PHE A 266 -2.66 -9.31 -12.53
N LEU A 267 -3.14 -8.68 -13.62
CA LEU A 267 -3.56 -9.39 -14.83
C LEU A 267 -2.46 -10.26 -15.42
N PHE A 268 -1.22 -9.77 -15.31
CA PHE A 268 -0.07 -10.38 -15.97
C PHE A 268 0.72 -11.29 -15.02
N VAL A 269 0.54 -11.14 -13.70
CA VAL A 269 1.35 -11.84 -12.69
C VAL A 269 1.26 -13.35 -12.88
N ASP A 270 0.06 -13.92 -12.83
CA ASP A 270 -0.10 -15.37 -12.81
C ASP A 270 0.32 -15.99 -14.14
N TYR A 271 -0.13 -15.43 -15.26
CA TYR A 271 0.23 -15.92 -16.59
C TYR A 271 1.73 -15.85 -16.87
N LEU A 272 2.38 -14.70 -16.65
CA LEU A 272 3.80 -14.55 -16.93
C LEU A 272 4.66 -15.44 -16.04
N ARG A 273 4.30 -15.54 -14.76
CA ARG A 273 5.11 -16.27 -13.78
C ARG A 273 4.91 -17.79 -13.85
N LEU A 274 3.68 -18.26 -14.06
CA LEU A 274 3.36 -19.69 -14.02
C LEU A 274 3.50 -20.34 -15.39
N THR A 275 3.24 -19.60 -16.47
CA THR A 275 3.17 -20.15 -17.83
C THR A 275 4.35 -19.70 -18.70
N LEU A 276 4.57 -18.39 -18.86
CA LEU A 276 5.48 -17.90 -19.90
C LEU A 276 6.96 -17.92 -19.48
N ILE A 277 7.27 -17.51 -18.26
CA ILE A 277 8.65 -17.37 -17.74
C ILE A 277 8.72 -18.03 -16.35
N PRO A 278 8.48 -19.35 -16.24
CA PRO A 278 8.63 -20.05 -14.98
C PRO A 278 10.11 -20.09 -14.59
N GLY A 279 10.47 -19.38 -13.52
CA GLY A 279 11.82 -19.41 -12.92
C GLY A 279 12.45 -18.04 -12.71
N ASP A 280 12.27 -17.10 -13.65
CA ASP A 280 12.83 -15.75 -13.53
C ASP A 280 11.80 -14.73 -13.02
N ARG A 281 11.69 -14.67 -11.69
CA ARG A 281 10.77 -13.76 -10.99
C ARG A 281 11.15 -12.29 -11.15
N THR A 282 12.43 -11.96 -11.29
CA THR A 282 12.86 -10.57 -11.47
C THR A 282 12.47 -10.08 -12.85
N LEU A 283 12.77 -10.86 -13.88
CA LEU A 283 12.39 -10.53 -15.25
C LEU A 283 10.87 -10.35 -15.38
N VAL A 284 10.09 -11.25 -14.80
CA VAL A 284 8.62 -11.12 -14.76
C VAL A 284 8.19 -9.80 -14.11
N ALA A 285 8.76 -9.45 -12.95
CA ALA A 285 8.42 -8.20 -12.27
C ALA A 285 8.76 -6.96 -13.12
N LEU A 286 9.90 -6.97 -13.82
CA LEU A 286 10.31 -5.89 -14.72
C LEU A 286 9.37 -5.79 -15.94
N ILE A 287 9.05 -6.92 -16.58
CA ILE A 287 8.11 -6.95 -17.72
C ILE A 287 6.76 -6.37 -17.30
N ILE A 288 6.21 -6.77 -16.16
CA ILE A 288 4.93 -6.25 -15.66
C ILE A 288 4.99 -4.74 -15.44
N LEU A 289 6.07 -4.25 -14.80
CA LEU A 289 6.25 -2.82 -14.57
C LEU A 289 6.28 -2.05 -15.88
N PHE A 290 7.13 -2.45 -16.83
CA PHE A 290 7.28 -1.74 -18.10
C PHE A 290 6.04 -1.85 -18.99
N LEU A 291 5.34 -2.99 -18.97
CA LEU A 291 4.09 -3.17 -19.69
C LEU A 291 2.99 -2.24 -19.14
N CYS A 292 2.84 -2.17 -17.82
CA CYS A 292 1.92 -1.22 -17.19
C CYS A 292 2.28 0.24 -17.52
N LEU A 293 3.57 0.60 -17.48
CA LEU A 293 4.02 1.94 -17.85
C LEU A 293 3.75 2.25 -19.33
N GLY A 294 4.00 1.30 -20.23
CA GLY A 294 3.73 1.44 -21.66
C GLY A 294 2.25 1.68 -21.96
N ILE A 295 1.36 0.88 -21.37
CA ILE A 295 -0.10 1.04 -21.51
C ILE A 295 -0.54 2.43 -21.02
N LEU A 296 -0.06 2.86 -19.85
CA LEU A 296 -0.42 4.17 -19.29
C LEU A 296 0.15 5.33 -20.11
N ALA A 297 1.35 5.19 -20.66
CA ALA A 297 1.93 6.21 -21.53
C ALA A 297 1.11 6.38 -22.83
N LEU A 298 0.62 5.27 -23.41
CA LEU A 298 -0.28 5.32 -24.57
C LEU A 298 -1.62 5.97 -24.21
N GLN A 299 -2.17 5.65 -23.03
CA GLN A 299 -3.39 6.28 -22.54
C GLN A 299 -3.23 7.80 -22.35
N ASP A 300 -2.09 8.24 -21.81
CA ASP A 300 -1.80 9.66 -21.61
C ASP A 300 -1.70 10.42 -22.95
N LYS A 301 -1.01 9.85 -23.94
CA LYS A 301 -0.94 10.41 -25.30
C LYS A 301 -2.32 10.51 -25.96
N SER A 302 -3.15 9.46 -25.84
CA SER A 302 -4.51 9.45 -26.39
C SER A 302 -5.38 10.57 -25.78
N LYS A 303 -5.30 10.78 -24.46
CA LYS A 303 -6.03 11.88 -23.80
C LYS A 303 -5.57 13.25 -24.27
N GLN A 304 -4.27 13.45 -24.47
CA GLN A 304 -3.72 14.71 -24.98
C GLN A 304 -4.20 15.00 -26.41
N LEU A 305 -4.20 14.00 -27.29
CA LEU A 305 -4.73 14.12 -28.65
C LEU A 305 -6.22 14.50 -28.66
N LEU A 306 -7.04 13.82 -27.84
CA LEU A 306 -8.47 14.13 -27.72
C LEU A 306 -8.75 15.51 -27.14
N GLN A 307 -7.88 16.02 -26.26
CA GLN A 307 -7.99 17.38 -25.75
C GLN A 307 -7.62 18.41 -26.82
N GLY A 308 -6.56 18.17 -27.59
CA GLY A 308 -6.16 19.01 -28.73
C GLY A 308 -7.26 19.13 -29.78
N LEU A 309 -7.95 18.03 -30.09
CA LEU A 309 -9.10 18.00 -31.02
C LEU A 309 -10.35 18.71 -30.51
N ARG A 310 -10.47 18.96 -29.20
CA ARG A 310 -11.61 19.70 -28.61
C ARG A 310 -11.33 21.19 -28.43
N SER A 311 -10.06 21.60 -28.55
CA SER A 311 -9.61 22.97 -28.38
C SER A 311 -9.34 23.71 -29.70
N GLY A 312 -9.41 23.01 -30.83
CA GLY A 312 -9.37 23.58 -32.19
C GLY A 312 -10.72 23.44 -32.85
#